data_AF-A0A8K0CKX2-F1
#
_entry.id   AF-A0A8K0CKX2-F1
#
_cell.length_a   1.000
_cell.length_b   1.000
_cell.length_c   1.000
_cell.angle_alpha   90.00
_cell.angle_beta   90.00
_cell.angle_gamma   90.00
#
_symmetry.space_group_name_H-M   'P 1'
#
loop_
_entity.id
_entity.type
_entity.pdbx_description
1 polymer ?
#
loop_
_entity_poly.entity_id
_entity_poly.type
_entity_poly.pdbx_seq_one_letter_code
_entity_poly.pdbx_strand_id
1 'polypeptide(L)'
;TTFPPGMTILTFSTLYWVSAVTISVVSILFRWNRLVYPRFKEGRSIWNVIKTYKVNYFSVNPHQVLDMCKNGKPSDADTSSLVVVALAGAPLTEEQILHIRRCFDFPNALVMNTYGQTETSVNTLGFNPARDPNDMKFLTDKPLSVGRPMPGFTYK
;
A
#
# COMPACT_ATOMS: atom_id res chain seq x y z
N THR A 1 -16.37 1.69 6.61
CA THR A 1 -15.88 3.05 6.29
C THR A 1 -15.13 2.98 5.00
N THR A 2 -15.74 3.56 3.99
CA THR A 2 -15.24 3.62 2.62
C THR A 2 -14.23 4.75 2.55
N PHE A 3 -13.03 4.44 2.10
CA PHE A 3 -12.07 5.44 1.62
C PHE A 3 -12.78 6.52 0.77
N PRO A 4 -12.42 7.82 0.93
CA PRO A 4 -13.13 8.91 0.28
C PRO A 4 -13.10 8.79 -1.25
N PRO A 5 -14.12 9.32 -1.97
CA PRO A 5 -14.08 9.38 -3.43
C PRO A 5 -12.92 10.26 -3.90
N GLY A 6 -12.42 10.01 -5.11
CA GLY A 6 -11.36 10.83 -5.73
C GLY A 6 -9.94 10.57 -5.24
N MET A 7 -9.69 9.49 -4.50
CA MET A 7 -8.31 9.12 -4.12
C MET A 7 -7.45 8.80 -5.33
N THR A 8 -6.17 9.13 -5.25
CA THR A 8 -5.16 8.73 -6.25
C THR A 8 -4.41 7.50 -5.78
N ILE A 9 -4.48 6.42 -6.56
CA ILE A 9 -3.75 5.17 -6.32
C ILE A 9 -2.53 5.11 -7.24
N LEU A 10 -1.36 4.85 -6.67
CA LEU A 10 -0.16 4.49 -7.43
C LEU A 10 0.08 2.98 -7.36
N THR A 11 0.28 2.36 -8.52
CA THR A 11 0.75 0.99 -8.66
C THR A 11 1.59 0.85 -9.93
N PHE A 12 2.58 -0.04 -9.91
CA PHE A 12 3.44 -0.35 -11.06
C PHE A 12 3.10 -1.69 -11.73
N SER A 13 2.08 -2.40 -11.23
CA SER A 13 1.67 -3.68 -11.79
C SER A 13 1.00 -3.49 -13.15
N THR A 14 1.43 -4.28 -14.14
CA THR A 14 0.74 -4.42 -15.42
C THR A 14 -0.55 -5.22 -15.26
N LEU A 15 -1.45 -5.16 -16.24
CA LEU A 15 -2.72 -5.91 -16.22
C LEU A 15 -2.55 -7.44 -16.24
N TYR A 16 -1.33 -7.94 -16.42
CA TYR A 16 -1.00 -9.34 -16.20
C TYR A 16 -1.23 -9.76 -14.74
N TRP A 17 -1.00 -8.86 -13.78
CA TRP A 17 -1.16 -9.14 -12.36
C TRP A 17 -2.60 -8.90 -11.90
N VAL A 18 -3.15 -9.86 -11.16
CA VAL A 18 -4.51 -9.76 -10.59
C VAL A 18 -4.71 -8.49 -9.77
N SER A 19 -3.68 -8.02 -9.05
CA SER A 19 -3.72 -6.78 -8.29
C SER A 19 -4.04 -5.57 -9.17
N ALA A 20 -3.48 -5.48 -10.38
CA ALA A 20 -3.73 -4.39 -11.30
C ALA A 20 -5.16 -4.43 -11.85
N VAL A 21 -5.70 -5.62 -12.11
CA VAL A 21 -7.09 -5.82 -12.53
C VAL A 21 -8.04 -5.38 -11.42
N THR A 22 -7.84 -5.88 -10.20
CA THR A 22 -8.65 -5.56 -9.03
C THR A 22 -8.60 -4.07 -8.69
N ILE A 23 -7.41 -3.46 -8.68
CA ILE A 23 -7.25 -2.02 -8.47
C ILE A 23 -7.99 -1.21 -9.55
N SER A 24 -7.99 -1.66 -10.81
CA SER A 24 -8.71 -0.97 -11.88
C SER A 24 -10.22 -1.02 -11.66
N VAL A 25 -10.76 -2.19 -11.35
CA VAL A 25 -12.19 -2.36 -11.03
C VAL A 25 -12.59 -1.52 -9.83
N VAL A 26 -11.83 -1.60 -8.73
CA VAL A 26 -12.04 -0.77 -7.52
C VAL A 26 -11.97 0.71 -7.86
N SER A 27 -11.00 1.14 -8.67
CA SER A 27 -10.87 2.56 -9.04
C SER A 27 -12.09 3.07 -9.80
N ILE A 28 -12.65 2.26 -10.70
CA ILE A 28 -13.87 2.59 -11.43
C ILE A 28 -15.07 2.67 -10.46
N LEU A 29 -15.26 1.64 -9.63
CA LEU A 29 -16.39 1.55 -8.70
C LEU A 29 -16.41 2.70 -7.68
N PHE A 30 -15.25 3.10 -7.16
CA PHE A 30 -15.13 4.14 -6.14
C PHE A 30 -14.78 5.53 -6.69
N ARG A 31 -14.71 5.70 -8.02
CA ARG A 31 -14.30 6.95 -8.68
C ARG A 31 -12.93 7.43 -8.20
N TRP A 32 -11.97 6.52 -8.09
CA TRP A 32 -10.58 6.83 -7.78
C TRP A 32 -9.75 6.96 -9.06
N ASN A 33 -8.67 7.72 -8.95
CA ASN A 33 -7.72 7.94 -10.02
C ASN A 33 -6.60 6.90 -9.92
N ARG A 34 -6.59 5.93 -10.83
CA ARG A 34 -5.45 5.01 -10.96
C ARG A 34 -4.34 5.69 -11.74
N LEU A 35 -3.24 6.04 -11.08
CA LEU A 35 -2.04 6.58 -11.71
C LEU A 35 -1.26 5.43 -12.37
N VAL A 36 -1.29 5.39 -13.70
CA VAL A 36 -0.54 4.42 -14.50
C VAL A 36 0.84 4.97 -14.80
N TYR A 37 1.86 4.41 -14.14
CA TYR A 37 3.26 4.80 -14.35
C TYR A 37 4.03 3.67 -15.05
N PRO A 38 4.74 3.92 -16.16
CA PRO A 38 5.16 2.88 -17.09
C PRO A 38 6.18 1.88 -16.52
N ARG A 39 7.06 2.31 -15.61
CA ARG A 39 8.00 1.40 -14.94
C ARG A 39 8.55 2.00 -13.66
N PHE A 40 8.76 1.15 -12.66
CA PHE A 40 9.61 1.48 -11.52
C PHE A 40 11.07 1.54 -11.99
N LYS A 41 11.65 2.74 -12.09
CA LYS A 41 13.03 2.94 -12.56
C LYS A 41 14.00 3.22 -11.42
N GLU A 42 13.70 4.21 -10.57
CA GLU A 42 14.58 4.63 -9.48
C GLU A 42 13.76 5.08 -8.27
N GLY A 43 14.15 4.65 -7.07
CA GLY A 43 13.43 4.99 -5.84
C GLY A 43 13.24 6.50 -5.61
N ARG A 44 14.25 7.31 -5.95
CA ARG A 44 14.20 8.78 -5.86
C ARG A 44 13.13 9.39 -6.76
N SER A 45 12.97 8.85 -7.97
CA SER A 45 11.96 9.33 -8.92
C SER A 45 10.53 9.07 -8.43
N ILE A 46 10.31 8.02 -7.64
CA ILE A 46 8.97 7.66 -7.17
C ILE A 46 8.47 8.62 -6.08
N TRP A 47 9.37 9.14 -5.23
CA TRP A 47 9.00 10.19 -4.28
C TRP A 47 8.45 11.44 -4.98
N ASN A 48 9.05 11.82 -6.11
CA ASN A 48 8.55 12.93 -6.93
C ASN A 48 7.19 12.64 -7.54
N VAL A 49 6.91 11.39 -7.94
CA VAL A 49 5.58 10.98 -8.40
C VAL A 49 4.55 11.11 -7.28
N ILE A 50 4.86 10.61 -6.07
CA ILE A 50 3.97 10.73 -4.90
C ILE A 50 3.67 12.21 -4.60
N LYS A 51 4.69 13.06 -4.58
CA LYS A 51 4.58 14.51 -4.36
C LYS A 51 3.74 15.21 -5.42
N THR A 52 4.02 14.94 -6.71
CA THR A 52 3.43 15.64 -7.86
C THR A 52 1.94 15.30 -8.00
N TYR A 53 1.59 14.02 -7.88
CA TYR A 53 0.23 13.54 -8.09
C TYR A 53 -0.58 13.42 -6.80
N LYS A 54 -0.01 13.86 -5.66
CA LYS A 54 -0.63 13.81 -4.34
C LYS A 54 -1.25 12.43 -4.06
N VAL A 55 -0.44 11.38 -4.25
CA VAL A 55 -0.86 9.99 -4.10
C VAL A 55 -1.41 9.76 -2.69
N ASN A 56 -2.55 9.08 -2.58
CA ASN A 56 -3.18 8.75 -1.30
C ASN A 56 -2.98 7.28 -0.92
N TYR A 57 -3.02 6.39 -1.92
CA TYR A 57 -2.84 4.95 -1.72
C TYR A 57 -1.70 4.46 -2.60
N PHE A 58 -0.66 3.91 -1.98
CA PHE A 58 0.47 3.34 -2.69
C PHE A 58 0.50 1.83 -2.52
N SER A 59 0.21 1.09 -3.59
CA SER A 59 0.28 -0.37 -3.62
C SER A 59 1.60 -0.79 -4.25
N VAL A 60 2.48 -1.39 -3.46
CA VAL A 60 3.87 -1.66 -3.86
C VAL A 60 4.35 -2.98 -3.27
N ASN A 61 5.27 -3.64 -3.97
CA ASN A 61 5.89 -4.84 -3.42
C ASN A 61 7.03 -4.48 -2.42
N PRO A 62 7.33 -5.36 -1.45
CA PRO A 62 8.40 -5.18 -0.48
C PRO A 62 9.77 -4.78 -1.06
N HIS A 63 10.19 -5.39 -2.17
CA HIS A 63 11.51 -5.13 -2.74
C HIS A 63 11.63 -3.69 -3.28
N GLN A 64 10.61 -3.23 -4.01
CA GLN A 64 10.56 -1.87 -4.57
C GLN A 64 10.56 -0.81 -3.47
N VAL A 65 9.78 -1.00 -2.40
CA VAL A 65 9.72 -0.01 -1.33
C VAL A 65 11.01 0.02 -0.50
N LEU A 66 11.68 -1.12 -0.32
CA LEU A 66 12.98 -1.16 0.34
C LEU A 66 14.05 -0.44 -0.49
N ASP A 67 14.04 -0.61 -1.81
CA ASP A 67 14.91 0.16 -2.71
C ASP A 67 14.61 1.67 -2.63
N MET A 68 13.34 2.08 -2.56
CA MET A 68 12.97 3.48 -2.32
C MET A 68 13.56 4.04 -1.02
N CYS A 69 13.44 3.29 0.06
CA CYS A 69 13.90 3.71 1.38
C CYS A 69 15.43 3.72 1.48
N LYS A 70 16.11 2.76 0.83
CA LYS A 70 17.57 2.73 0.73
C LYS A 70 18.15 3.95 0.01
N ASN A 71 17.46 4.43 -1.03
CA ASN A 71 17.87 5.64 -1.77
C ASN A 71 17.55 6.96 -1.03
N GLY A 72 16.87 6.87 0.11
CA GLY A 72 16.46 8.00 0.95
C GLY A 72 15.28 8.77 0.38
N LYS A 73 14.40 9.23 1.29
CA LYS A 73 13.36 10.22 0.98
C LYS A 73 14.02 11.59 0.80
N PRO A 74 13.89 12.27 -0.37
CA PRO A 74 14.38 13.63 -0.55
C PRO A 74 13.79 14.58 0.49
N SER A 75 14.55 15.57 0.94
CA SER A 75 14.09 16.53 1.96
C SER A 75 12.90 17.38 1.51
N ASP A 76 12.75 17.57 0.20
CA ASP A 76 11.64 18.31 -0.41
C ASP A 76 10.46 17.40 -0.83
N ALA A 77 10.55 16.09 -0.59
CA ALA A 77 9.49 15.15 -0.91
C ALA A 77 8.33 15.26 0.09
N ASP A 78 7.34 16.09 -0.25
CA ASP A 78 6.07 16.15 0.47
C ASP A 78 5.23 14.89 0.20
N THR A 79 5.04 14.09 1.24
CA THR A 79 4.21 12.86 1.22
C THR A 79 2.99 12.98 2.14
N SER A 80 2.60 14.19 2.55
CA SER A 80 1.46 14.43 3.46
C SER A 80 0.11 13.96 2.89
N SER A 81 -0.01 13.82 1.57
CA SER A 81 -1.21 13.28 0.92
C SER A 81 -1.37 11.77 1.10
N LEU A 82 -0.30 11.06 1.45
CA LEU A 82 -0.23 9.61 1.47
C LEU A 82 -0.89 9.08 2.75
N VAL A 83 -1.98 8.34 2.58
CA VAL A 83 -2.76 7.76 3.68
C VAL A 83 -2.36 6.32 3.93
N VAL A 84 -2.09 5.55 2.86
CA VAL A 84 -1.81 4.12 2.93
C VAL A 84 -0.64 3.75 2.04
N VAL A 85 0.27 2.94 2.59
CA VAL A 85 1.27 2.15 1.86
C VAL A 85 0.96 0.68 2.10
N ALA A 86 0.38 0.03 1.09
CA ALA A 86 0.01 -1.38 1.15
C ALA A 86 1.09 -2.24 0.51
N LEU A 87 1.64 -3.14 1.31
CA LEU A 87 2.71 -4.07 0.94
C LEU A 87 2.09 -5.44 0.67
N ALA A 88 2.42 -6.03 -0.48
CA ALA A 88 1.89 -7.34 -0.88
C ALA A 88 2.88 -8.13 -1.72
N GLY A 89 2.71 -9.45 -1.76
CA GLY A 89 3.37 -10.34 -2.72
C GLY A 89 4.75 -10.86 -2.30
N ALA A 90 5.29 -10.46 -1.15
CA ALA A 90 6.49 -11.06 -0.58
C ALA A 90 6.50 -10.93 0.96
N PRO A 91 7.16 -11.86 1.67
CA PRO A 91 7.38 -11.73 3.11
C PRO A 91 8.39 -10.61 3.41
N LEU A 92 8.30 -10.05 4.61
CA LEU A 92 9.23 -9.07 5.17
C LEU A 92 9.74 -9.55 6.52
N THR A 93 10.97 -9.20 6.86
CA THR A 93 11.46 -9.29 8.25
C THR A 93 10.92 -8.12 9.08
N GLU A 94 10.96 -8.26 10.40
CA GLU A 94 10.49 -7.21 11.31
C GLU A 94 11.32 -5.92 11.15
N GLU A 95 12.63 -6.07 11.00
CA GLU A 95 13.53 -4.95 10.75
C GLU A 95 13.17 -4.19 9.48
N GLN A 96 12.85 -4.92 8.39
CA GLN A 96 12.50 -4.32 7.11
C GLN A 96 11.18 -3.54 7.19
N ILE A 97 10.12 -4.09 7.79
CA ILE A 97 8.84 -3.37 7.91
C ILE A 97 8.96 -2.15 8.82
N LEU A 98 9.74 -2.24 9.90
CA LEU A 98 10.01 -1.09 10.77
C LEU A 98 10.85 -0.01 10.05
N HIS A 99 11.80 -0.40 9.21
CA HIS A 99 12.54 0.54 8.37
C HIS A 99 11.63 1.26 7.37
N ILE A 100 10.74 0.53 6.69
CA ILE A 100 9.75 1.12 5.77
C ILE A 100 8.81 2.06 6.52
N ARG A 101 8.32 1.69 7.71
CA ARG A 101 7.47 2.57 8.55
C ARG A 101 8.13 3.90 8.87
N ARG A 102 9.41 3.89 9.25
CA ARG A 102 10.18 5.12 9.49
C ARG A 102 10.33 5.97 8.22
N CYS A 103 10.62 5.33 7.09
CA CYS A 103 10.80 5.96 5.79
C CYS A 103 9.53 6.68 5.27
N PHE A 104 8.34 6.23 5.69
CA PHE A 104 7.05 6.82 5.32
C PHE A 104 6.37 7.58 6.47
N ASP A 105 7.11 7.97 7.50
CA ASP A 105 6.60 8.79 8.62
C ASP A 105 5.36 8.19 9.32
N PHE A 106 5.36 6.87 9.51
CA PHE A 106 4.30 6.20 10.27
C PHE A 106 4.15 6.83 11.67
N PRO A 107 2.92 7.10 12.18
CA PRO A 107 1.61 6.65 11.66
C PRO A 107 0.90 7.60 10.68
N ASN A 108 1.56 8.65 10.18
CA ASN A 108 0.91 9.59 9.25
C ASN A 108 0.50 8.91 7.94
N ALA A 109 1.40 8.09 7.38
CA ALA A 109 1.05 7.12 6.34
C ALA A 109 1.00 5.71 6.94
N LEU A 110 -0.13 5.02 6.78
CA LEU A 110 -0.33 3.68 7.29
C LEU A 110 0.43 2.67 6.42
N VAL A 111 1.56 2.17 6.91
CA VAL A 111 2.33 1.11 6.26
C VAL A 111 1.88 -0.25 6.78
N MET A 112 1.24 -1.04 5.93
CA MET A 112 0.65 -2.31 6.30
C MET A 112 0.95 -3.43 5.30
N ASN A 113 1.18 -4.63 5.84
CA ASN A 113 1.21 -5.86 5.05
C ASN A 113 -0.21 -6.30 4.74
N THR A 114 -0.39 -6.81 3.53
CA THR A 114 -1.63 -7.41 3.04
C THR A 114 -1.30 -8.71 2.35
N TYR A 115 -2.27 -9.62 2.32
CA TYR A 115 -2.09 -10.92 1.69
C TYR A 115 -3.26 -11.23 0.76
N GLY A 116 -2.93 -11.81 -0.38
CA GLY A 116 -3.85 -12.21 -1.44
C GLY A 116 -3.16 -13.16 -2.40
N GLN A 117 -3.95 -13.83 -3.24
CA GLN A 117 -3.45 -14.78 -4.21
C GLN A 117 -4.25 -14.68 -5.51
N THR A 118 -3.68 -15.16 -6.61
CA THR A 118 -4.38 -15.23 -7.90
C THR A 118 -5.64 -16.09 -7.85
N GLU A 119 -5.59 -17.21 -7.14
CA GLU A 119 -6.64 -18.23 -6.98
C GLU A 119 -7.86 -17.70 -6.22
N THR A 120 -7.66 -16.64 -5.42
CA THR A 120 -8.72 -15.97 -4.66
C THR A 120 -9.11 -14.62 -5.26
N SER A 121 -8.53 -14.26 -6.41
CA SER A 121 -8.78 -13.04 -7.19
C SER A 121 -8.48 -11.70 -6.50
N VAL A 122 -8.26 -11.67 -5.18
CA VAL A 122 -8.16 -10.43 -4.40
C VAL A 122 -7.26 -10.60 -3.16
N ASN A 123 -7.07 -9.49 -2.44
CA ASN A 123 -6.54 -9.53 -1.07
C ASN A 123 -7.56 -10.17 -0.12
N THR A 124 -7.13 -11.21 0.57
CA THR A 124 -7.96 -12.02 1.47
C THR A 124 -7.71 -11.65 2.95
N LEU A 125 -6.51 -11.14 3.27
CA LEU A 125 -6.16 -10.59 4.57
C LEU A 125 -5.66 -9.15 4.45
N GLY A 126 -6.06 -8.31 5.39
CA GLY A 126 -5.58 -6.93 5.50
C GLY A 126 -6.03 -6.26 6.80
N PHE A 127 -5.47 -5.08 7.07
CA PHE A 127 -5.95 -4.21 8.14
C PHE A 127 -6.91 -3.17 7.56
N ASN A 128 -7.97 -2.86 8.31
CA ASN A 128 -8.84 -1.73 7.99
C ASN A 128 -9.11 -0.89 9.26
N PRO A 129 -8.13 -0.06 9.67
CA PRO A 129 -8.26 0.89 10.76
C PRO A 129 -9.50 1.77 10.73
N ALA A 130 -9.97 2.11 9.53
CA ALA A 130 -11.17 2.91 9.39
C ALA A 130 -12.40 2.12 9.84
N ARG A 131 -12.44 0.79 9.62
CA ARG A 131 -13.59 -0.07 9.94
C ARG A 131 -13.56 -0.52 11.38
N ASP A 132 -12.38 -0.88 11.88
CA ASP A 132 -12.18 -1.36 13.24
C ASP A 132 -10.94 -0.66 13.84
N PRO A 133 -11.12 0.22 14.83
CA PRO A 133 -10.00 0.91 15.48
C PRO A 133 -8.96 -0.03 16.09
N ASN A 134 -9.35 -1.27 16.44
CA ASN A 134 -8.40 -2.27 16.95
C ASN A 134 -7.35 -2.67 15.91
N ASP A 135 -7.64 -2.51 14.61
CA ASP A 135 -6.65 -2.76 13.56
C ASP A 135 -5.46 -1.80 13.65
N MET A 136 -5.62 -0.58 14.18
CA MET A 136 -4.47 0.30 14.46
C MET A 136 -3.56 -0.27 15.55
N LYS A 137 -4.18 -0.82 16.59
CA LYS A 137 -3.45 -1.45 17.68
C LYS A 137 -2.70 -2.69 17.16
N PHE A 138 -3.38 -3.57 16.42
CA PHE A 138 -2.73 -4.74 15.85
C PHE A 138 -1.65 -4.41 14.82
N LEU A 139 -1.87 -3.39 13.99
CA LEU A 139 -0.86 -2.93 13.05
C LEU A 139 0.42 -2.49 13.77
N THR A 140 0.25 -1.79 14.91
CA THR A 140 1.38 -1.34 15.75
C THR A 140 2.04 -2.52 16.47
N ASP A 141 1.27 -3.33 17.19
CA ASP A 141 1.75 -4.38 18.08
C ASP A 141 2.24 -5.64 17.32
N LYS A 142 1.77 -5.87 16.09
CA LYS A 142 2.07 -7.06 15.29
C LYS A 142 2.58 -6.67 13.89
N PRO A 143 3.81 -6.13 13.77
CA PRO A 143 4.33 -5.58 12.52
C PRO A 143 4.42 -6.61 11.37
N LEU A 144 4.59 -7.89 11.69
CA LEU A 144 4.65 -8.98 10.71
C LEU A 144 3.29 -9.54 10.29
N SER A 145 2.21 -9.15 10.97
CA SER A 145 0.87 -9.62 10.60
C SER A 145 0.45 -9.03 9.26
N VAL A 146 -0.25 -9.85 8.47
CA VAL A 146 -0.89 -9.46 7.20
C VAL A 146 -2.35 -9.03 7.40
N GLY A 147 -2.78 -8.86 8.65
CA GLY A 147 -4.11 -8.42 9.01
C GLY A 147 -5.11 -9.54 9.28
N ARG A 148 -6.39 -9.21 9.15
CA ARG A 148 -7.52 -10.07 9.46
C ARG A 148 -8.29 -10.42 8.17
N PRO A 149 -9.17 -11.43 8.21
CA PRO A 149 -10.03 -11.77 7.09
C PRO A 149 -10.82 -10.57 6.58
N MET A 150 -10.70 -10.32 5.28
CA MET A 150 -11.52 -9.33 4.60
C MET A 150 -13.00 -9.78 4.60
N PRO A 151 -13.98 -8.85 4.51
CA PRO A 151 -15.39 -9.22 4.38
C PRO A 151 -15.61 -10.29 3.31
N GLY A 152 -16.32 -11.36 3.66
CA GLY A 152 -16.59 -12.49 2.76
C GLY A 152 -15.55 -13.62 2.80
N PHE A 153 -14.42 -13.43 3.50
CA PHE A 153 -13.43 -14.50 3.73
C PHE A 153 -13.53 -15.05 5.15
N THR A 154 -13.38 -16.37 5.28
CA THR A 154 -13.31 -17.08 6.56
C THR A 154 -12.18 -18.10 6.50
N TYR A 155 -11.49 -18.30 7.61
CA TYR A 155 -10.41 -19.28 7.74
C TYR A 155 -10.76 -20.24 8.87
N LYS A 156 -10.35 -21.50 8.73
CA LYS A 156 -10.53 -22.53 9.76
C LYS A 156 -9.36 -22.53 10.73
#